data_AF-A0A7V3BM99-F1
#
_entry.id   AF-A0A7V3BM99-F1
#
_cell.length_a   1.000
_cell.length_b   1.000
_cell.length_c   1.000
_cell.angle_alpha   90.00
_cell.angle_beta   90.00
_cell.angle_gamma   90.00
#
_symmetry.space_group_name_H-M   'P 1'
#
loop_
_entity.id
_entity.type
_entity.pdbx_description
1 polymer ?
#
loop_
_entity_poly.entity_id
_entity_poly.type
_entity_poly.pdbx_seq_one_letter_code
_entity_poly.pdbx_strand_id
1 'polypeptide(L)'
;MRILYAERQAALVEAARRQLAGLLDVRPAEAGMHLVGWLSAGIDDVTAAQRAAAHGVDVQPLCLYSLEPLHRAGLLLGHAAVGTKEIGDAVSRLAKALGALPPRTRID
;
A
#
# COMPACT_ATOMS: atom_id res chain seq x y z
N MET A 1 -11.11 -5.40 20.66
CA MET A 1 -10.74 -5.63 19.24
C MET A 1 -10.98 -4.41 18.35
N ARG A 2 -12.18 -3.78 18.35
CA ARG A 2 -12.47 -2.61 17.48
C ARG A 2 -11.52 -1.42 17.68
N ILE A 3 -11.19 -1.09 18.94
CA ILE A 3 -10.25 0.00 19.28
C ILE A 3 -8.84 -0.30 18.76
N LEU A 4 -8.32 -1.51 19.03
CA LEU A 4 -6.98 -1.92 18.59
C LEU A 4 -6.82 -1.89 17.06
N TYR A 5 -7.87 -2.27 16.31
CA TYR A 5 -7.83 -2.19 14.84
C TYR A 5 -7.89 -0.76 14.34
N ALA A 6 -8.64 0.12 15.01
CA ALA A 6 -8.66 1.55 14.71
C ALA A 6 -7.29 2.19 14.96
N GLU A 7 -6.61 1.86 16.05
CA GLU A 7 -5.25 2.32 16.35
C GLU A 7 -4.23 1.88 15.29
N ARG A 8 -4.29 0.60 14.88
CA ARG A 8 -3.43 0.06 13.82
C ARG A 8 -3.71 0.73 12.47
N GLN A 9 -4.99 0.92 12.14
CA GLN A 9 -5.38 1.61 10.91
C GLN A 9 -4.89 3.05 10.91
N ALA A 10 -5.07 3.77 12.02
CA ALA A 10 -4.59 5.14 12.18
C ALA A 10 -3.05 5.21 12.02
N ALA A 11 -2.31 4.27 12.63
CA ALA A 11 -0.87 4.18 12.48
C ALA A 11 -0.46 3.96 11.00
N LEU A 12 -1.16 3.08 10.28
CA LEU A 12 -0.90 2.84 8.86
C LEU A 12 -1.17 4.07 8.01
N VAL A 13 -2.33 4.72 8.20
CA VAL A 13 -2.72 5.93 7.45
C VAL A 13 -1.73 7.07 7.71
N GLU A 14 -1.36 7.32 8.96
CA GLU A 14 -0.41 8.38 9.31
C GLU A 14 1.02 8.11 8.80
N ALA A 15 1.50 6.86 8.90
CA ALA A 15 2.79 6.50 8.35
C ALA A 15 2.80 6.63 6.82
N ALA A 16 1.74 6.16 6.14
CA ALA A 16 1.60 6.26 4.69
C ALA A 16 1.58 7.72 4.22
N ARG A 17 0.80 8.59 4.88
CA ARG A 17 0.77 10.03 4.59
C ARG A 17 2.14 10.67 4.66
N ARG A 18 2.97 10.29 5.63
CA ARG A 18 4.30 10.88 5.85
C ARG A 18 5.37 10.36 4.90
N GLN A 19 5.30 9.07 4.53
CA GLN A 19 6.42 8.38 3.88
C GLN A 19 6.12 7.91 2.46
N LEU A 20 4.85 7.81 2.09
CA LEU A 20 4.40 7.33 0.77
C LEU A 20 3.73 8.44 -0.06
N ALA A 21 3.78 9.68 0.39
CA ALA A 21 3.25 10.82 -0.36
C ALA A 21 3.86 10.86 -1.78
N GLY A 22 3.00 10.94 -2.79
CA GLY A 22 3.40 10.89 -4.21
C GLY A 22 3.63 9.49 -4.79
N LEU A 23 3.65 8.44 -3.95
CA LEU A 23 3.82 7.04 -4.38
C LEU A 23 2.55 6.21 -4.16
N LEU A 24 1.91 6.35 -3.00
CA LEU A 24 0.74 5.57 -2.59
C LEU A 24 -0.22 6.42 -1.73
N ASP A 25 -1.46 6.61 -2.20
CA ASP A 25 -2.52 7.29 -1.44
C ASP A 25 -3.34 6.27 -0.63
N VAL A 26 -3.19 6.28 0.70
CA VAL A 26 -3.89 5.38 1.62
C VAL A 26 -4.92 6.19 2.42
N ARG A 27 -6.19 5.80 2.31
CA ARG A 27 -7.30 6.46 3.01
C ARG A 27 -7.87 5.56 4.11
N PRO A 28 -8.37 6.15 5.22
CA PRO A 28 -9.03 5.37 6.25
C PRO A 28 -10.32 4.72 5.71
N ALA A 29 -10.71 3.60 6.32
CA ALA A 29 -11.95 2.89 6.08
C ALA A 29 -12.74 2.77 7.40
N GLU A 30 -14.07 2.82 7.32
CA GLU A 30 -14.94 2.77 8.51
C GLU A 30 -14.78 1.46 9.31
N ALA A 31 -14.47 0.37 8.62
CA ALA A 31 -14.25 -0.96 9.20
C ALA A 31 -13.40 -1.83 8.27
N GLY A 32 -13.00 -3.00 8.77
CA GLY A 32 -12.29 -4.02 8.00
C GLY A 32 -10.90 -4.33 8.55
N MET A 33 -10.16 -5.13 7.78
CA MET A 33 -8.79 -5.57 8.10
C MET A 33 -7.75 -5.11 7.07
N HIS A 34 -8.23 -4.48 5.99
CA HIS A 34 -7.41 -4.04 4.87
C HIS A 34 -7.75 -2.60 4.49
N LEU A 35 -6.73 -1.87 4.04
CA LEU A 35 -6.90 -0.61 3.32
C LEU A 35 -6.43 -0.78 1.88
N VAL A 36 -7.03 -0.02 0.96
CA VAL A 36 -6.49 0.12 -0.38
C VAL A 36 -5.54 1.32 -0.40
N GLY A 37 -4.30 1.07 -0.80
CA GLY A 37 -3.36 2.11 -1.18
C GLY A 37 -3.37 2.28 -2.70
N TRP A 38 -3.77 3.45 -3.17
CA TRP A 38 -3.82 3.72 -4.61
C TRP A 38 -2.47 4.22 -5.11
N LEU A 39 -1.89 3.53 -6.09
CA LEU A 39 -0.59 3.88 -6.64
C LEU A 39 -0.65 5.20 -7.42
N SER A 40 0.51 5.86 -7.52
CA SER A 40 0.67 6.96 -8.46
C SER A 40 0.62 6.46 -9.91
N ALA A 41 0.33 7.38 -10.83
CA ALA A 41 0.12 7.04 -12.24
C ALA A 41 1.36 6.37 -12.84
N GLY A 42 1.12 5.33 -13.66
CA GLY A 42 2.19 4.61 -14.35
C GLY A 42 2.91 3.56 -13.51
N ILE A 43 2.52 3.33 -12.25
CA ILE A 43 3.03 2.18 -11.48
C ILE A 43 2.06 1.00 -11.64
N ASP A 44 2.61 -0.14 -12.04
CA ASP A 44 1.90 -1.43 -12.12
C ASP A 44 1.83 -2.07 -10.73
N ASP A 45 0.67 -2.57 -10.31
CA ASP A 45 0.47 -3.10 -8.96
C ASP A 45 1.18 -4.43 -8.73
N VAL A 46 1.25 -5.32 -9.73
CA VAL A 46 1.99 -6.59 -9.64
C VAL A 46 3.47 -6.32 -9.41
N THR A 47 4.05 -5.42 -10.20
CA THR A 47 5.46 -5.02 -10.06
C THR A 47 5.71 -4.34 -8.71
N ALA A 48 4.81 -3.47 -8.28
CA ALA A 48 4.89 -2.82 -6.97
C ALA A 48 4.86 -3.84 -5.81
N ALA A 49 3.97 -4.84 -5.89
CA ALA A 49 3.88 -5.90 -4.89
C ALA A 49 5.14 -6.78 -4.86
N GLN A 50 5.69 -7.15 -6.02
CA GLN A 50 6.94 -7.90 -6.10
C GLN A 50 8.13 -7.13 -5.50
N ARG A 51 8.22 -5.82 -5.77
CA ARG A 51 9.23 -4.96 -5.14
C ARG A 51 9.04 -4.87 -3.65
N ALA A 52 7.82 -4.66 -3.16
CA ALA A 52 7.53 -4.63 -1.74
C ALA A 52 8.00 -5.93 -1.06
N ALA A 53 7.69 -7.10 -1.66
CA ALA A 53 8.11 -8.40 -1.17
C ALA A 53 9.64 -8.54 -1.11
N ALA A 54 10.36 -8.05 -2.13
CA ALA A 54 11.83 -8.01 -2.12
C ALA A 54 12.43 -7.13 -0.99
N HIS A 55 11.64 -6.19 -0.45
CA HIS A 55 11.98 -5.38 0.71
C HIS A 55 11.38 -5.92 2.03
N GLY A 56 10.85 -7.15 2.03
CA GLY A 56 10.28 -7.80 3.20
C GLY A 56 8.94 -7.21 3.65
N VAL A 57 8.16 -6.66 2.72
CA VAL A 57 6.81 -6.14 2.95
C VAL A 57 5.83 -6.92 2.09
N ASP A 58 4.94 -7.69 2.73
CA ASP A 58 3.89 -8.44 2.04
C ASP A 58 2.65 -7.56 1.81
N VAL A 59 2.24 -7.43 0.55
CA VAL A 59 1.07 -6.69 0.06
C VAL A 59 0.53 -7.41 -1.16
N GLN A 60 -0.78 -7.30 -1.40
CA GLN A 60 -1.40 -7.92 -2.58
C GLN A 60 -1.67 -6.87 -3.66
N PRO A 61 -1.39 -7.16 -4.94
CA PRO A 61 -1.81 -6.29 -6.03
C PRO A 61 -3.33 -6.29 -6.16
N LEU A 62 -3.92 -5.10 -6.27
CA LEU A 62 -5.37 -4.93 -6.25
C LEU A 62 -6.06 -5.57 -7.46
N CYS A 63 -5.35 -5.65 -8.59
CA CYS A 63 -5.84 -6.30 -9.80
C CYS A 63 -6.31 -7.75 -9.60
N LEU A 64 -5.78 -8.48 -8.60
CA LEU A 64 -6.22 -9.86 -8.28
C LEU A 64 -7.66 -9.93 -7.75
N TYR A 65 -8.19 -8.80 -7.29
CA TYR A 65 -9.55 -8.68 -6.76
C TYR A 65 -10.50 -7.95 -7.72
N SER A 66 -10.08 -7.73 -8.97
CA SER A 66 -10.88 -7.06 -9.99
C SER A 66 -11.31 -8.04 -11.08
N LEU A 67 -12.54 -7.89 -11.57
CA LEU A 67 -13.04 -8.63 -12.73
C LEU A 67 -12.62 -7.97 -14.05
N GLU A 68 -12.34 -6.67 -14.03
CA GLU A 68 -11.97 -5.86 -15.19
C GLU A 68 -10.66 -5.09 -14.93
N PRO A 69 -9.94 -4.65 -15.98
CA PRO A 69 -8.76 -3.82 -15.80
C PRO A 69 -9.06 -2.54 -15.00
N LEU A 70 -8.27 -2.29 -13.96
CA LEU A 70 -8.44 -1.09 -13.13
C LEU A 70 -7.86 0.14 -13.83
N HIS A 71 -8.61 1.25 -13.85
CA HIS A 71 -8.10 2.53 -14.35
C HIS A 71 -6.92 3.05 -13.51
N ARG A 72 -6.90 2.71 -12.22
CA ARG A 72 -5.83 3.05 -11.28
C ARG A 72 -5.41 1.80 -10.51
N ALA A 73 -4.14 1.46 -10.61
CA ALA A 73 -3.54 0.35 -9.87
C ALA A 73 -3.51 0.65 -8.36
N GLY A 74 -3.50 -0.41 -7.55
CA GLY A 74 -3.47 -0.27 -6.10
C GLY A 74 -2.88 -1.48 -5.40
N LEU A 75 -2.59 -1.33 -4.12
CA LEU A 75 -2.13 -2.38 -3.23
C LEU A 75 -3.13 -2.57 -2.10
N LEU A 76 -3.43 -3.81 -1.77
CA LEU A 76 -4.21 -4.17 -0.59
C LEU A 76 -3.25 -4.31 0.60
N LEU A 77 -3.49 -3.52 1.65
CA LEU A 77 -2.63 -3.39 2.82
C LEU A 77 -3.32 -4.00 4.04
N GLY A 78 -2.84 -5.13 4.53
CA GLY A 78 -3.33 -5.75 5.77
C GLY A 78 -2.78 -5.05 7.01
N HIS A 79 -3.65 -4.70 7.96
CA HIS A 79 -3.22 -4.04 9.21
C HIS A 79 -3.71 -4.75 10.48
N ALA A 80 -4.67 -5.67 10.38
CA ALA A 80 -5.33 -6.24 11.55
C ALA A 80 -4.40 -7.06 12.47
N ALA A 81 -3.36 -7.70 11.92
CA ALA A 81 -2.44 -8.56 12.66
C ALA A 81 -1.07 -7.93 12.95
N VAL A 82 -0.84 -6.68 12.56
CA VAL A 82 0.49 -6.03 12.60
C VAL A 82 0.53 -4.99 13.72
N GLY A 83 1.59 -5.00 14.54
CA GLY A 83 1.78 -4.00 15.60
C GLY A 83 2.04 -2.61 15.03
N THR A 84 1.68 -1.55 15.75
CA THR A 84 1.85 -0.14 15.28
C THR A 84 3.30 0.21 14.95
N LYS A 85 4.27 -0.31 15.73
CA LYS A 85 5.70 -0.17 15.43
C LYS A 85 6.08 -0.86 14.12
N GLU A 86 5.66 -2.11 13.95
CA GLU A 86 5.94 -2.90 12.74
C GLU A 86 5.30 -2.28 11.50
N ILE A 87 4.11 -1.67 11.64
CA ILE A 87 3.47 -0.89 10.58
C ILE A 87 4.38 0.26 10.13
N GLY A 88 4.96 1.02 11.06
CA GLY A 88 5.90 2.10 10.74
C GLY A 88 7.12 1.59 9.97
N ASP A 89 7.73 0.50 10.44
CA ASP A 89 8.90 -0.11 9.82
C ASP A 89 8.59 -0.71 8.43
N ALA A 90 7.41 -1.32 8.26
CA ALA A 90 6.93 -1.84 6.99
C ALA A 90 6.66 -0.71 5.98
N VAL A 91 6.01 0.38 6.40
CA VAL A 91 5.77 1.55 5.54
C VAL A 91 7.07 2.20 5.08
N SER A 92 8.08 2.29 5.94
CA SER A 92 9.39 2.81 5.55
C SER A 92 10.07 1.94 4.48
N ARG A 93 9.98 0.62 4.62
CA ARG A 93 10.48 -0.33 3.62
C ARG A 93 9.70 -0.27 2.32
N LEU A 94 8.38 -0.10 2.40
CA LEU A 94 7.51 0.09 1.23
C LEU A 94 7.85 1.38 0.47
N ALA A 95 8.13 2.48 1.18
CA ALA A 95 8.55 3.73 0.56
C ALA A 95 9.85 3.57 -0.26
N LYS A 96 10.82 2.82 0.28
CA LYS A 96 12.07 2.49 -0.44
C LYS A 96 11.80 1.62 -1.67
N ALA A 97 10.93 0.62 -1.53
CA ALA A 97 10.59 -0.30 -2.62
C ALA A 97 9.92 0.43 -3.80
N LEU A 98 8.98 1.34 -3.50
CA LEU A 98 8.23 2.09 -4.51
C LEU A 98 9.02 3.27 -5.09
N GLY A 99 9.84 3.94 -4.28
CA GLY A 99 10.65 5.07 -4.76
C GLY A 99 11.72 4.69 -5.78
N ALA A 100 12.11 3.42 -5.84
CA ALA A 100 13.04 2.88 -6.85
C ALA A 100 12.36 2.45 -8.15
N LEU A 101 11.04 2.58 -8.28
CA LEU A 101 10.31 2.26 -9.50
C LEU A 101 10.31 3.47 -10.45
N PRO A 102 10.77 3.30 -11.70
CA PRO A 102 10.57 4.33 -12.71
C PRO A 102 9.06 4.44 -13.02
N PRO A 103 8.51 5.65 -13.24
CA PRO A 103 7.17 5.78 -13.78
C PRO A 103 7.12 5.11 -15.15
N ARG A 104 6.07 4.34 -15.46
CA ARG A 104 5.86 3.86 -16.84
C ARG A 104 5.72 5.08 -17.75
N THR A 105 6.72 5.28 -18.60
CA THR A 105 6.56 6.10 -19.80
C THR A 105 5.51 5.41 -20.66
N ARG A 106 4.38 6.07 -20.94
CA ARG A 106 3.45 5.56 -21.96
C ARG A 106 4.25 5.41 -23.26
N ILE A 107 4.23 4.20 -23.82
CA ILE A 107 4.54 4.02 -25.23
C ILE A 107 3.20 4.22 -25.93
N ASP A 108 3.17 5.23 -26.79
CA ASP A 108 2.05 5.62 -27.65
C ASP A 108 1.77 4.54 -28.71
#